data_AF-A0A1V6JYE6-F1
#
_entry.id   AF-A0A1V6JYE6-F1
#
_cell.length_a   1.000
_cell.length_b   1.000
_cell.length_c   1.000
_cell.angle_alpha   90.00
_cell.angle_beta   90.00
_cell.angle_gamma   90.00
#
_symmetry.space_group_name_H-M   'P 1'
#
loop_
_entity.id
_entity.type
_entity.pdbx_description
1 polymer ?
#
loop_
_entity_poly.entity_id
_entity_poly.type
_entity_poly.pdbx_seq_one_letter_code
_entity_poly.pdbx_strand_id
1 'polypeptide(L)'
;MRRKCVALGIDYAGEMAGFCRSMIRDHGCKIVLIAHSNLGPDAVSHNNDFGICSEILRAIGQDGDVETHLEEKGPEELRELIGGCAIAVSSRFHGMVSALASCVPVVATAWSHKYAEVMDAFGMSGMVVPARELSAGRLSDLALRLLADRDSLAATLASSLAAVRRGSESQLDFVADLLMNQAVPEAGHGRSIPQRFLPQGCRPLVMIGFSTDPRTLDLRASGGLVTSLLAARMEGGRSQGAIVAFSGIEDGRLILGTRLARTPEDVLNSAGSIYGWTPHLARTLEILREIDEPGPIDVVVLPCQAKALRRAAIAEPTLAAKLGLVLCLWCGHATRISLARHLIGRWARGREPVDFRYRSGRWRGSSRLALDDGTLVEIPFGKGFGLFQNLHADCRMHCLCCRDHLGMNADVSFGDAWTGMEKYSRNKKTIALAMTDPGREALESFAFQGRAVLRDAPESLVVSAQKRSLAWHDRGPTRAAIAPLFGYRLPGERRIALSHVPAAFMEMSLVRAFDSPLRKFLLSLPWWAWMPCLASLKAVQSVPRVGR
;
A
#
# COMPACT_ATOMS: atom_id res chain seq x y z
N MET A 1 35.52 -3.34 19.76
CA MET A 1 36.87 -3.80 19.41
C MET A 1 37.92 -3.20 20.35
N ARG A 2 38.37 -1.94 20.17
CA ARG A 2 39.45 -1.30 20.98
C ARG A 2 39.42 -1.57 22.50
N ARG A 3 38.30 -1.32 23.18
CA ARG A 3 38.17 -1.61 24.64
C ARG A 3 38.46 -3.08 24.99
N LYS A 4 38.06 -4.03 24.14
CA LYS A 4 38.32 -5.46 24.33
C LYS A 4 39.79 -5.80 24.06
N CYS A 5 40.42 -5.18 23.04
CA CYS A 5 41.85 -5.34 22.77
C CYS A 5 42.69 -4.88 23.96
N VAL A 6 42.40 -3.69 24.51
CA VAL A 6 43.07 -3.16 25.70
C VAL A 6 42.89 -4.09 26.90
N ALA A 7 41.67 -4.57 27.16
CA ALA A 7 41.40 -5.50 28.25
C ALA A 7 42.09 -6.87 28.11
N LEU A 8 42.46 -7.26 26.88
CA LEU A 8 43.13 -8.52 26.57
C LEU A 8 44.63 -8.35 26.31
N GLY A 9 45.17 -7.13 26.37
CA GLY A 9 46.58 -6.84 26.07
C GLY A 9 46.96 -7.04 24.60
N ILE A 10 46.02 -6.92 23.67
CA ILE A 10 46.23 -7.17 22.23
C ILE A 10 46.52 -5.86 21.51
N ASP A 11 47.67 -5.77 20.83
CA ASP A 11 47.99 -4.69 19.89
C ASP A 11 47.33 -4.95 18.52
N TYR A 12 46.04 -4.61 18.41
CA TYR A 12 45.29 -4.86 17.17
C TYR A 12 45.93 -4.20 15.94
N ALA A 13 46.41 -2.96 16.07
CA ALA A 13 47.01 -2.24 14.94
C ALA A 13 48.34 -2.88 14.52
N GLY A 14 49.18 -3.27 15.49
CA GLY A 14 50.42 -3.99 15.25
C GLY A 14 50.20 -5.36 14.59
N GLU A 15 49.24 -6.14 15.07
CA GLU A 15 48.95 -7.47 14.49
C GLU A 15 48.40 -7.36 13.06
N MET A 16 47.49 -6.41 12.77
CA MET A 16 47.02 -6.16 11.41
C MET A 16 48.14 -5.67 10.49
N ALA A 17 48.98 -4.75 10.96
CA ALA A 17 50.10 -4.23 10.18
C ALA A 17 51.17 -5.30 9.92
N GLY A 18 51.42 -6.19 10.90
CA GLY A 18 52.29 -7.36 10.74
C GLY A 18 51.76 -8.30 9.65
N PHE A 19 50.47 -8.60 9.68
CA PHE A 19 49.80 -9.39 8.64
C PHE A 19 49.94 -8.72 7.26
N CYS A 20 49.57 -7.45 7.12
CA CYS A 20 49.68 -6.73 5.85
C CYS A 20 51.10 -6.74 5.29
N ARG A 21 52.12 -6.50 6.14
CA ARG A 21 53.53 -6.53 5.72
C ARG A 21 53.96 -7.90 5.22
N SER A 22 53.56 -8.98 5.90
CA SER A 22 53.89 -10.34 5.45
C SER A 22 53.24 -10.66 4.11
N MET A 23 51.96 -10.35 3.94
CA MET A 23 51.26 -10.55 2.67
C MET A 23 51.88 -9.78 1.50
N ILE A 24 52.34 -8.54 1.74
CA ILE A 24 53.00 -7.73 0.71
C ILE A 24 54.40 -8.26 0.38
N ARG A 25 55.26 -8.41 1.40
CA ARG A 25 56.69 -8.70 1.19
C ARG A 25 56.94 -10.14 0.81
N ASP A 26 56.26 -11.07 1.46
CA ASP A 26 56.55 -12.50 1.34
C ASP A 26 55.70 -13.14 0.22
N HIS A 27 54.56 -12.52 -0.12
CA HIS A 27 53.58 -13.10 -1.05
C HIS A 27 53.14 -12.15 -2.18
N GLY A 28 53.73 -10.95 -2.29
CA GLY A 28 53.47 -10.02 -3.41
C GLY A 28 52.02 -9.55 -3.52
N CYS A 29 51.26 -9.58 -2.43
CA CYS A 29 49.85 -9.21 -2.44
C CYS A 29 49.68 -7.69 -2.36
N LYS A 30 48.77 -7.14 -3.16
CA LYS A 30 48.25 -5.79 -2.99
C LYS A 30 47.18 -5.78 -1.89
N ILE A 31 47.27 -4.82 -0.96
CA ILE A 31 46.31 -4.69 0.13
C ILE A 31 45.34 -3.55 -0.17
N VAL A 32 44.04 -3.82 -0.07
CA VAL A 32 42.99 -2.79 -0.10
C VAL A 32 42.49 -2.58 1.32
N LEU A 33 42.88 -1.47 1.95
CA LEU A 33 42.51 -1.12 3.33
C LEU A 33 41.27 -0.23 3.33
N ILE A 34 40.15 -0.75 3.86
CA ILE A 34 38.85 -0.10 3.81
C ILE A 34 38.39 0.29 5.23
N ALA A 35 38.08 1.57 5.44
CA ALA A 35 37.33 2.01 6.62
C ALA A 35 35.84 1.73 6.41
N HIS A 36 35.37 0.55 6.82
CA HIS A 36 34.00 0.09 6.53
C HIS A 36 32.90 0.98 7.14
N SER A 37 33.19 1.68 8.23
CA SER A 37 32.37 2.75 8.77
C SER A 37 33.25 3.95 9.04
N ASN A 38 33.08 5.04 8.29
CA ASN A 38 33.89 6.25 8.44
C ASN A 38 33.00 7.45 8.78
N LEU A 39 33.33 8.14 9.86
CA LEU A 39 32.67 9.39 10.28
C LEU A 39 33.63 10.59 10.28
N GLY A 40 34.80 10.43 9.65
CA GLY A 40 35.85 11.44 9.61
C GLY A 40 36.81 11.40 10.82
N PRO A 41 37.89 12.20 10.79
CA PRO A 41 38.95 12.17 11.80
C PRO A 41 38.51 12.64 13.19
N ASP A 42 37.54 13.56 13.25
CA ASP A 42 37.15 14.23 14.50
C ASP A 42 36.02 13.50 15.26
N ALA A 43 35.41 12.48 14.65
CA ALA A 43 34.26 11.78 15.22
C ALA A 43 34.68 10.72 16.25
N VAL A 44 34.37 10.96 17.52
CA VAL A 44 34.56 9.98 18.61
C VAL A 44 33.38 9.02 18.65
N SER A 45 33.45 7.95 17.84
CA SER A 45 32.43 6.91 17.79
C SER A 45 33.05 5.52 17.75
N HIS A 46 32.37 4.54 18.35
CA HIS A 46 32.72 3.14 18.17
C HIS A 46 32.42 2.63 16.75
N ASN A 47 31.63 3.38 15.98
CA ASN A 47 31.33 3.17 14.56
C ASN A 47 32.18 4.08 13.65
N ASN A 48 33.43 4.36 14.05
CA ASN A 48 34.37 5.07 13.21
C ASN A 48 35.69 4.28 13.12
N ASP A 49 35.98 3.78 11.93
CA ASP A 49 37.16 2.96 11.61
C ASP A 49 38.36 3.81 11.17
N PHE A 50 38.14 5.09 10.85
CA PHE A 50 39.20 5.99 10.37
C PHE A 50 40.46 5.96 11.23
N GLY A 51 40.29 6.10 12.55
CA GLY A 51 41.41 6.13 13.49
C GLY A 51 42.20 4.83 13.52
N ILE A 52 41.52 3.66 13.49
CA ILE A 52 42.23 2.37 13.55
C ILE A 52 42.91 2.04 12.22
N CYS A 53 42.27 2.34 11.08
CA CYS A 53 42.90 2.18 9.77
C CYS A 53 44.11 3.11 9.61
N SER A 54 44.04 4.33 10.14
CA SER A 54 45.18 5.27 10.14
C SER A 54 46.36 4.78 10.99
N GLU A 55 46.08 4.15 12.14
CA GLU A 55 47.12 3.53 12.97
C GLU A 55 47.78 2.33 12.27
N ILE A 56 46.97 1.48 11.62
CA ILE A 56 47.47 0.33 10.84
C ILE A 56 48.36 0.83 9.70
N LEU A 57 47.91 1.83 8.92
CA LEU A 57 48.66 2.38 7.80
C LEU A 57 50.02 2.95 8.27
N ARG A 58 50.04 3.68 9.39
CA ARG A 58 51.28 4.19 9.98
C ARG A 58 52.22 3.06 10.41
N ALA A 59 51.69 1.98 10.96
CA ALA A 59 52.47 0.82 11.40
C ALA A 59 52.98 -0.05 10.23
N ILE A 60 52.31 -0.02 9.07
CA ILE A 60 52.81 -0.66 7.83
C ILE A 60 54.05 0.09 7.31
N GLY A 61 54.05 1.42 7.35
CA GLY A 61 55.16 2.27 6.87
C GLY A 61 55.15 2.48 5.36
N GLN A 62 56.29 2.88 4.78
CA GLN A 62 56.42 3.12 3.32
C GLN A 62 56.67 1.84 2.50
N ASP A 63 56.66 0.68 3.14
CA ASP A 63 57.07 -0.60 2.58
C ASP A 63 55.96 -1.37 1.85
N GLY A 64 54.77 -0.77 1.65
CA GLY A 64 53.56 -1.50 1.29
C GLY A 64 52.85 -1.04 0.02
N ASP A 65 52.52 -1.97 -0.88
CA ASP A 65 51.52 -1.77 -1.94
C ASP A 65 50.11 -1.81 -1.31
N VAL A 66 49.72 -0.68 -0.72
CA VAL A 66 48.44 -0.50 0.00
C VAL A 66 47.61 0.57 -0.68
N GLU A 67 46.45 0.18 -1.19
CA GLU A 67 45.39 1.08 -1.62
C GLU A 67 44.45 1.35 -0.45
N THR A 68 44.13 2.63 -0.19
CA THR A 68 43.35 3.03 0.98
C THR A 68 42.03 3.67 0.57
N HIS A 69 40.93 3.18 1.16
CA HIS A 69 39.61 3.81 1.11
C HIS A 69 39.19 4.21 2.52
N LEU A 70 39.57 5.42 2.91
CA LEU A 70 39.30 6.00 4.24
C LEU A 70 38.23 7.10 4.20
N GLU A 71 37.61 7.31 3.05
CA GLU A 71 36.46 8.18 2.82
C GLU A 71 35.14 7.48 3.18
N GLU A 72 34.08 8.26 3.42
CA GLU A 72 32.74 7.70 3.63
C GLU A 72 32.21 7.13 2.31
N LYS A 73 31.72 5.88 2.35
CA LYS A 73 31.14 5.17 1.19
C LYS A 73 29.82 4.53 1.55
N GLY A 74 28.92 4.46 0.58
CA GLY A 74 27.66 3.74 0.71
C GLY A 74 27.85 2.23 0.81
N PRO A 75 26.85 1.49 1.32
CA PRO A 75 26.92 0.03 1.43
C PRO A 75 27.12 -0.70 0.09
N GLU A 76 26.64 -0.14 -1.01
CA GLU A 76 26.79 -0.70 -2.36
C GLU A 76 28.22 -0.57 -2.86
N GLU A 77 28.82 0.62 -2.74
CA GLU A 77 30.22 0.88 -3.09
C GLU A 77 31.18 0.03 -2.26
N LEU A 78 30.94 -0.11 -0.95
CA LEU A 78 31.73 -0.99 -0.09
C LEU A 78 31.63 -2.45 -0.52
N ARG A 79 30.44 -2.91 -0.95
CA ARG A 79 30.23 -4.28 -1.41
C ARG A 79 30.90 -4.54 -2.76
N GLU A 80 30.90 -3.57 -3.65
CA GLU A 80 31.61 -3.63 -4.93
C GLU A 80 33.13 -3.71 -4.73
N LEU A 81 33.70 -2.84 -3.88
CA LEU A 81 35.12 -2.88 -3.52
C LEU A 81 35.52 -4.24 -2.94
N ILE A 82 34.75 -4.74 -1.96
CA ILE A 82 35.01 -6.06 -1.37
C ILE A 82 34.87 -7.16 -2.43
N GLY A 83 33.87 -7.06 -3.32
CA GLY A 83 33.63 -8.01 -4.41
C GLY A 83 34.75 -8.08 -5.45
N GLY A 84 35.54 -7.01 -5.60
CA GLY A 84 36.73 -6.98 -6.46
C GLY A 84 37.97 -7.68 -5.87
N CYS A 85 37.95 -8.04 -4.58
CA CYS A 85 39.09 -8.65 -3.91
C CYS A 85 39.15 -10.18 -4.09
N ALA A 86 40.36 -10.74 -4.05
CA ALA A 86 40.55 -12.20 -4.10
C ALA A 86 40.06 -12.90 -2.82
N ILE A 87 40.34 -12.29 -1.66
CA ILE A 87 39.89 -12.69 -0.33
C ILE A 87 39.61 -11.42 0.50
N ALA A 88 38.90 -11.57 1.61
CA ALA A 88 38.69 -10.48 2.57
C ALA A 88 39.20 -10.87 3.97
N VAL A 89 39.66 -9.88 4.73
CA VAL A 89 39.90 -10.01 6.17
C VAL A 89 39.13 -8.90 6.85
N SER A 90 38.15 -9.24 7.68
CA SER A 90 37.24 -8.25 8.27
C SER A 90 37.13 -8.38 9.77
N SER A 91 37.16 -7.24 10.46
CA SER A 91 36.78 -7.09 11.88
C SER A 91 35.39 -6.53 12.09
N ARG A 92 34.74 -6.10 11.00
CA ARG A 92 33.37 -5.58 10.99
C ARG A 92 32.41 -6.67 10.54
N PHE A 93 31.33 -6.83 11.28
CA PHE A 93 30.29 -7.80 10.96
C PHE A 93 29.71 -7.58 9.56
N HIS A 94 29.41 -6.33 9.20
CA HIS A 94 28.91 -5.98 7.86
C HIS A 94 29.95 -6.15 6.75
N GLY A 95 31.24 -6.00 7.06
CA GLY A 95 32.33 -6.30 6.12
C GLY A 95 32.38 -7.80 5.79
N MET A 96 32.24 -8.65 6.82
CA MET A 96 32.14 -10.11 6.65
C MET A 96 30.90 -10.49 5.83
N VAL A 97 29.73 -9.94 6.17
CA VAL A 97 28.48 -10.20 5.42
C VAL A 97 28.59 -9.74 3.97
N SER A 98 29.24 -8.61 3.70
CA SER A 98 29.44 -8.10 2.34
C SER A 98 30.35 -9.02 1.52
N ALA A 99 31.42 -9.54 2.12
CA ALA A 99 32.28 -10.53 1.47
C ALA A 99 31.51 -11.81 1.10
N LEU A 100 30.77 -12.38 2.06
CA LEU A 100 29.95 -13.58 1.83
C LEU A 100 28.87 -13.34 0.75
N ALA A 101 28.21 -12.18 0.77
CA ALA A 101 27.19 -11.82 -0.21
C ALA A 101 27.75 -11.59 -1.63
N SER A 102 29.03 -11.22 -1.74
CA SER A 102 29.78 -11.09 -2.99
C SER A 102 30.57 -12.36 -3.37
N CYS A 103 30.35 -13.47 -2.66
CA CYS A 103 31.07 -14.74 -2.85
C CYS A 103 32.61 -14.62 -2.72
N VAL A 104 33.09 -13.69 -1.88
CA VAL A 104 34.50 -13.50 -1.58
C VAL A 104 34.85 -14.25 -0.28
N PRO A 105 35.80 -15.22 -0.30
CA PRO A 105 36.24 -15.91 0.89
C PRO A 105 36.78 -14.94 1.95
N VAL A 106 36.36 -15.10 3.21
CA VAL A 106 36.66 -14.13 4.26
C VAL A 106 37.24 -14.77 5.53
N VAL A 107 38.29 -14.16 6.08
CA VAL A 107 38.71 -14.36 7.47
C VAL A 107 38.00 -13.33 8.35
N ALA A 108 37.29 -13.80 9.37
CA ALA A 108 36.53 -12.94 10.27
C ALA A 108 37.22 -12.85 11.64
N THR A 109 37.70 -11.67 12.01
CA THR A 109 38.19 -11.42 13.38
C THR A 109 36.99 -11.12 14.29
N ALA A 110 36.65 -12.10 15.13
CA ALA A 110 35.37 -12.13 15.82
C ALA A 110 35.41 -11.50 17.21
N TRP A 111 34.41 -10.66 17.48
CA TRP A 111 34.22 -9.98 18.76
C TRP A 111 33.01 -10.51 19.54
N SER A 112 32.31 -11.52 19.01
CA SER A 112 31.16 -12.22 19.57
C SER A 112 30.96 -13.56 18.85
N HIS A 113 30.18 -14.47 19.44
CA HIS A 113 29.80 -15.75 18.82
C HIS A 113 29.07 -15.61 17.47
N LYS A 114 28.34 -14.51 17.27
CA LYS A 114 27.57 -14.24 16.04
C LYS A 114 28.34 -14.36 14.72
N TYR A 115 29.66 -14.14 14.73
CA TYR A 115 30.48 -14.26 13.52
C TYR A 115 30.54 -15.73 13.08
N ALA A 116 30.77 -16.65 14.02
CA ALA A 116 30.81 -18.08 13.74
C ALA A 116 29.45 -18.58 13.24
N GLU A 117 28.35 -18.14 13.85
CA GLU A 117 27.00 -18.55 13.43
C GLU A 117 26.70 -18.21 11.96
N VAL A 118 27.07 -17.01 11.50
CA VAL A 118 26.88 -16.64 10.10
C VAL A 118 27.86 -17.39 9.20
N MET A 119 29.13 -17.48 9.58
CA MET A 119 30.15 -18.19 8.79
C MET A 119 29.84 -19.68 8.62
N ASP A 120 29.18 -20.30 9.60
CA ASP A 120 28.78 -21.71 9.57
C ASP A 120 27.77 -22.01 8.46
N ALA A 121 26.82 -21.09 8.23
CA ALA A 121 25.86 -21.20 7.12
C ALA A 121 26.54 -21.22 5.73
N PHE A 122 27.79 -20.76 5.66
CA PHE A 122 28.63 -20.74 4.47
C PHE A 122 29.76 -21.77 4.50
N GLY A 123 29.81 -22.65 5.50
CA GLY A 123 30.88 -23.64 5.64
C GLY A 123 32.25 -23.04 5.99
N MET A 124 32.29 -21.79 6.47
CA MET A 124 33.52 -21.04 6.74
C MET A 124 33.85 -20.89 8.23
N SER A 125 33.23 -21.67 9.12
CA SER A 125 33.45 -21.59 10.59
C SER A 125 34.93 -21.64 10.99
N GLY A 126 35.76 -22.40 10.27
CA GLY A 126 37.20 -22.50 10.50
C GLY A 126 38.01 -21.23 10.18
N MET A 127 37.38 -20.23 9.55
CA MET A 127 38.00 -18.94 9.16
C MET A 127 37.68 -17.82 10.15
N VAL A 128 37.08 -18.17 11.30
CA VAL A 128 36.81 -17.22 12.37
C VAL A 128 37.98 -17.22 13.35
N VAL A 129 38.55 -16.04 13.59
CA VAL A 129 39.62 -15.82 14.57
C VAL A 129 39.02 -15.19 15.82
N PRO A 130 38.94 -15.92 16.95
CA PRO A 130 38.52 -15.34 18.22
C PRO A 130 39.48 -14.24 18.65
N ALA A 131 38.98 -13.20 19.32
CA ALA A 131 39.79 -12.06 19.74
C ALA A 131 41.11 -12.45 20.45
N ARG A 132 41.10 -13.47 21.33
CA ARG A 132 42.29 -13.91 22.10
C ARG A 132 43.37 -14.62 21.26
N GLU A 133 43.02 -15.09 20.07
CA GLU A 133 43.91 -15.83 19.18
C GLU A 133 44.38 -14.95 18.01
N LEU A 134 44.08 -13.66 18.04
CA LEU A 134 44.45 -12.73 16.99
C LEU A 134 45.96 -12.54 16.97
N SER A 135 46.59 -12.96 15.87
CA SER A 135 47.99 -12.66 15.58
C SER A 135 48.24 -12.54 14.07
N ALA A 136 49.27 -11.79 13.69
CA ALA A 136 49.72 -11.61 12.32
C ALA A 136 49.98 -12.96 11.63
N GLY A 137 50.67 -13.88 12.32
CA GLY A 137 50.97 -15.21 11.79
C GLY A 137 49.71 -16.02 11.51
N ARG A 138 48.77 -16.07 12.45
CA ARG A 138 47.51 -16.81 12.26
C ARG A 138 46.68 -16.25 11.11
N LEU A 139 46.62 -14.92 10.97
CA LEU A 139 45.89 -14.28 9.87
C LEU A 139 46.54 -14.59 8.52
N SER A 140 47.87 -14.59 8.46
CA SER A 140 48.63 -14.93 7.26
C SER A 140 48.36 -16.38 6.85
N ASP A 141 48.44 -17.32 7.81
CA ASP A 141 48.14 -18.75 7.57
C ASP A 141 46.74 -18.96 6.98
N LEU A 142 45.72 -18.30 7.56
CA LEU A 142 44.34 -18.41 7.08
C LEU A 142 44.15 -17.72 5.73
N ALA A 143 44.73 -16.54 5.53
CA ALA A 143 44.66 -15.82 4.27
C ALA A 143 45.28 -16.63 3.12
N LEU A 144 46.44 -17.26 3.35
CA LEU A 144 47.10 -18.10 2.36
C LEU A 144 46.27 -19.34 2.01
N ARG A 145 45.60 -19.96 2.99
CA ARG A 145 44.64 -21.05 2.73
C ARG A 145 43.48 -20.58 1.87
N LEU A 146 42.91 -19.41 2.18
CA LEU A 146 41.82 -18.85 1.37
C LEU A 146 42.27 -18.52 -0.06
N LEU A 147 43.49 -18.03 -0.25
CA LEU A 147 44.05 -17.74 -1.57
C LEU A 147 44.29 -19.02 -2.37
N ALA A 148 44.81 -20.07 -1.74
CA ALA A 148 45.07 -21.35 -2.39
C ALA A 148 43.77 -22.03 -2.88
N ASP A 149 42.72 -21.99 -2.06
CA ASP A 149 41.44 -22.66 -2.34
C ASP A 149 40.34 -21.71 -2.85
N ARG A 150 40.72 -20.50 -3.30
CA ARG A 150 39.81 -19.39 -3.60
C ARG A 150 38.62 -19.79 -4.46
N ASP A 151 38.87 -20.40 -5.61
CA ASP A 151 37.83 -20.68 -6.61
C ASP A 151 36.85 -21.74 -6.09
N SER A 152 37.35 -22.74 -5.36
CA SER A 152 36.52 -23.77 -4.70
C SER A 152 35.66 -23.18 -3.59
N LEU A 153 36.24 -22.29 -2.78
CA LEU A 153 35.52 -21.59 -1.71
C LEU A 153 34.48 -20.63 -2.28
N ALA A 154 34.78 -19.88 -3.34
CA ALA A 154 33.83 -19.00 -4.00
C ALA A 154 32.62 -19.76 -4.57
N ALA A 155 32.84 -20.94 -5.16
CA ALA A 155 31.76 -21.81 -5.60
C ALA A 155 30.89 -22.33 -4.43
N THR A 156 31.54 -22.69 -3.32
CA THR A 156 30.85 -23.09 -2.08
C THR A 156 30.00 -21.95 -1.53
N LEU A 157 30.56 -20.73 -1.48
CA LEU A 157 29.85 -19.53 -1.07
C LEU A 157 28.64 -19.25 -1.95
N ALA A 158 28.77 -19.36 -3.27
CA ALA A 158 27.66 -19.16 -4.20
C ALA A 158 26.51 -20.15 -3.96
N SER A 159 26.84 -21.43 -3.71
CA SER A 159 25.86 -22.47 -3.39
C SER A 159 25.15 -22.18 -2.06
N SER A 160 25.91 -21.89 -1.00
CA SER A 160 25.38 -21.54 0.32
C SER A 160 24.55 -20.25 0.28
N LEU A 161 24.98 -19.24 -0.49
CA LEU A 161 24.27 -17.97 -0.61
C LEU A 161 22.85 -18.15 -1.13
N ALA A 162 22.64 -19.05 -2.10
CA ALA A 162 21.30 -19.37 -2.58
C ALA A 162 20.41 -19.97 -1.47
N ALA A 163 20.97 -20.86 -0.64
CA ALA A 163 20.24 -21.44 0.49
C ALA A 163 19.95 -20.42 1.60
N VAL A 164 20.94 -19.58 1.94
CA VAL A 164 20.78 -18.51 2.95
C VAL A 164 19.75 -17.48 2.49
N ARG A 165 19.75 -17.10 1.20
CA ARG A 165 18.72 -16.21 0.63
C ARG A 165 17.33 -16.81 0.75
N ARG A 166 17.14 -18.07 0.36
CA ARG A 166 15.86 -18.77 0.53
C ARG A 166 15.42 -18.85 1.99
N GLY A 167 16.36 -19.06 2.92
CA GLY A 167 16.07 -19.06 4.36
C GLY A 167 15.66 -17.68 4.89
N SER A 168 16.29 -16.61 4.38
CA SER A 168 15.89 -15.23 4.71
C SER A 168 14.52 -14.87 4.11
N GLU A 169 14.23 -15.32 2.89
CA GLU A 169 12.95 -15.14 2.22
C GLU A 169 11.84 -15.87 2.98
N SER A 170 12.05 -17.12 3.39
CA SER A 170 11.05 -17.88 4.16
C SER A 170 10.77 -17.29 5.54
N GLN A 171 11.75 -16.62 6.16
CA GLN A 171 11.53 -15.85 7.38
C GLN A 171 10.68 -14.60 7.14
N LEU A 172 10.89 -13.92 6.00
CA LEU A 172 10.04 -12.81 5.58
C LEU A 172 8.62 -13.28 5.26
N ASP A 173 8.49 -14.44 4.61
CA ASP A 173 7.20 -15.09 4.37
C ASP A 173 6.52 -15.47 5.68
N PHE A 174 7.24 -16.05 6.64
CA PHE A 174 6.70 -16.35 7.97
C PHE A 174 6.25 -15.09 8.72
N VAL A 175 7.02 -14.00 8.64
CA VAL A 175 6.64 -12.72 9.26
C VAL A 175 5.45 -12.12 8.52
N ALA A 176 5.40 -12.20 7.20
CA ALA A 176 4.25 -11.81 6.40
C ALA A 176 3.04 -12.62 6.82
N ASP A 177 3.13 -13.94 6.88
CA ASP A 177 2.11 -14.86 7.35
C ASP A 177 1.69 -14.55 8.78
N LEU A 178 2.59 -14.25 9.70
CA LEU A 178 2.24 -13.89 11.08
C LEU A 178 1.49 -12.56 11.15
N LEU A 179 1.88 -11.58 10.32
CA LEU A 179 1.20 -10.31 10.17
C LEU A 179 -0.16 -10.47 9.47
N MET A 180 -0.27 -11.44 8.56
CA MET A 180 -1.49 -11.77 7.81
C MET A 180 -2.45 -12.65 8.62
N ASN A 181 -1.92 -13.52 9.48
CA ASN A 181 -2.62 -14.42 10.40
C ASN A 181 -3.01 -13.74 11.71
N GLN A 182 -2.97 -12.40 11.77
CA GLN A 182 -3.93 -11.72 12.64
C GLN A 182 -5.32 -12.15 12.18
N ALA A 183 -5.94 -13.02 12.99
CA ALA A 183 -7.22 -13.66 12.72
C ALA A 183 -8.18 -12.66 12.10
N VAL A 184 -8.75 -12.98 10.92
CA VAL A 184 -10.12 -12.52 10.67
C VAL A 184 -10.93 -13.23 11.76
N PRO A 185 -11.49 -12.55 12.76
CA PRO A 185 -12.45 -13.19 13.63
C PRO A 185 -13.56 -13.69 12.73
N GLU A 186 -14.12 -14.83 13.08
CA GLU A 186 -15.40 -15.28 12.59
C GLU A 186 -16.40 -14.13 12.70
N ALA A 187 -16.60 -13.39 11.60
CA ALA A 187 -17.64 -12.40 11.52
C ALA A 187 -18.94 -13.20 11.47
N GLY A 188 -19.56 -13.43 12.64
CA GLY A 188 -20.89 -14.00 12.85
C GLY A 188 -21.22 -15.23 12.00
N HIS A 189 -21.28 -16.40 12.64
CA HIS A 189 -21.87 -17.61 12.06
C HIS A 189 -23.09 -17.28 11.15
N GLY A 190 -22.99 -17.62 9.86
CA GLY A 190 -24.16 -17.84 8.99
C GLY A 190 -24.78 -16.67 8.20
N ARG A 191 -24.08 -15.57 7.89
CA ARG A 191 -24.62 -14.55 6.96
C ARG A 191 -23.86 -14.49 5.64
N SER A 192 -24.47 -15.03 4.59
CA SER A 192 -24.08 -14.80 3.21
C SER A 192 -24.53 -13.42 2.72
N ILE A 193 -23.90 -12.95 1.65
CA ILE A 193 -24.34 -11.79 0.91
C ILE A 193 -25.73 -12.12 0.32
N PRO A 194 -26.75 -11.27 0.54
CA PRO A 194 -28.06 -11.52 -0.05
C PRO A 194 -27.97 -11.59 -1.58
N GLN A 195 -28.51 -12.66 -2.19
CA GLN A 195 -28.40 -12.94 -3.63
C GLN A 195 -28.76 -11.75 -4.53
N ARG A 196 -29.69 -10.89 -4.09
CA ARG A 196 -30.07 -9.68 -4.82
C ARG A 196 -28.94 -8.67 -5.06
N PHE A 197 -27.82 -8.77 -4.34
CA PHE A 197 -26.63 -7.93 -4.53
C PHE A 197 -25.57 -8.63 -5.39
N LEU A 198 -25.85 -9.84 -5.87
CA LEU A 198 -24.98 -10.66 -6.69
C LEU A 198 -25.65 -10.96 -8.04
N PRO A 199 -24.89 -11.26 -9.10
CA PRO A 199 -25.43 -11.86 -10.31
C PRO A 199 -26.16 -13.17 -9.96
N GLN A 200 -27.17 -13.53 -10.75
CA GLN A 200 -27.91 -14.77 -10.53
C GLN A 200 -26.96 -15.98 -10.60
N GLY A 201 -27.01 -16.86 -9.60
CA GLY A 201 -26.15 -18.06 -9.52
C GLY A 201 -24.67 -17.78 -9.17
N CYS A 202 -24.25 -16.53 -9.05
CA CYS A 202 -22.87 -16.18 -8.72
C CYS A 202 -22.53 -16.52 -7.26
N ARG A 203 -21.38 -17.18 -7.08
CA ARG A 203 -20.69 -17.32 -5.78
C ARG A 203 -19.37 -16.56 -5.86
N PRO A 204 -19.29 -15.35 -5.30
CA PRO A 204 -18.12 -14.51 -5.48
C PRO A 204 -16.91 -15.05 -4.70
N LEU A 205 -15.71 -14.89 -5.28
CA LEU A 205 -14.48 -14.96 -4.48
C LEU A 205 -14.38 -13.67 -3.69
N VAL A 206 -14.22 -13.76 -2.37
CA VAL A 206 -14.05 -12.61 -1.49
C VAL A 206 -12.62 -12.60 -0.97
N MET A 207 -11.90 -11.51 -1.21
CA MET A 207 -10.56 -11.28 -0.69
C MET A 207 -10.50 -9.98 0.11
N ILE A 208 -9.58 -9.89 1.06
CA ILE A 208 -9.28 -8.65 1.79
C ILE A 208 -7.78 -8.41 1.78
N GLY A 209 -7.39 -7.14 1.62
CA GLY A 209 -5.98 -6.83 1.50
C GLY A 209 -5.64 -5.36 1.34
N PHE A 210 -4.37 -5.10 1.08
CA PHE A 210 -3.84 -3.77 0.79
C PHE A 210 -2.66 -3.85 -0.17
N SER A 211 -2.45 -2.78 -0.93
CA SER A 211 -1.32 -2.63 -1.83
C SER A 211 -0.01 -2.50 -1.06
N THR A 212 1.05 -3.13 -1.57
CA THR A 212 2.43 -3.00 -1.06
C THR A 212 3.16 -1.80 -1.65
N ASP A 213 2.59 -1.11 -2.64
CA ASP A 213 3.19 0.06 -3.27
C ASP A 213 3.16 1.27 -2.30
N PRO A 214 4.33 1.75 -1.83
CA PRO A 214 4.41 2.83 -0.86
C PRO A 214 3.83 4.14 -1.40
N ARG A 215 3.84 4.36 -2.72
CA ARG A 215 3.30 5.57 -3.34
C ARG A 215 1.79 5.70 -3.14
N THR A 216 1.09 4.58 -2.88
CA THR A 216 -0.35 4.60 -2.64
C THR A 216 -0.74 5.02 -1.22
N LEU A 217 0.20 5.00 -0.26
CA LEU A 217 -0.10 5.09 1.18
C LEU A 217 -0.86 6.36 1.57
N ASP A 218 -0.45 7.51 1.05
CA ASP A 218 -1.06 8.81 1.39
C ASP A 218 -2.23 9.20 0.48
N LEU A 219 -2.29 8.60 -0.71
CA LEU A 219 -3.31 8.88 -1.72
C LEU A 219 -4.57 8.02 -1.52
N ARG A 220 -4.42 6.83 -0.92
CA ARG A 220 -5.51 5.85 -0.83
C ARG A 220 -6.56 6.23 0.21
N ALA A 221 -7.82 6.13 -0.20
CA ALA A 221 -8.95 6.21 0.71
C ALA A 221 -9.12 4.93 1.55
N SER A 222 -8.66 3.80 1.03
CA SER A 222 -8.75 2.43 1.58
C SER A 222 -7.40 1.70 1.48
N GLY A 223 -7.35 0.43 1.07
CA GLY A 223 -6.11 -0.35 0.91
C GLY A 223 -5.36 -0.15 -0.40
N GLY A 224 -5.86 0.63 -1.36
CA GLY A 224 -5.12 0.94 -2.61
C GLY A 224 -5.16 -0.16 -3.69
N LEU A 225 -5.96 -1.22 -3.50
CA LEU A 225 -6.00 -2.37 -4.42
C LEU A 225 -6.39 -2.00 -5.86
N VAL A 226 -7.36 -1.10 -6.06
CA VAL A 226 -7.83 -0.74 -7.41
C VAL A 226 -6.70 -0.10 -8.22
N THR A 227 -6.02 0.88 -7.63
CA THR A 227 -4.90 1.59 -8.25
C THR A 227 -3.78 0.62 -8.61
N SER A 228 -3.37 -0.25 -7.69
CA SER A 228 -2.27 -1.19 -7.93
C SER A 228 -2.64 -2.33 -8.88
N LEU A 229 -3.90 -2.80 -8.88
CA LEU A 229 -4.38 -3.78 -9.85
C LEU A 229 -4.34 -3.22 -11.27
N LEU A 230 -4.82 -1.99 -11.47
CA LEU A 230 -4.77 -1.32 -12.78
C LEU A 230 -3.33 -1.13 -13.26
N ALA A 231 -2.44 -0.63 -12.40
CA ALA A 231 -1.03 -0.48 -12.71
C ALA A 231 -0.39 -1.82 -13.12
N ALA A 232 -0.62 -2.88 -12.33
CA ALA A 232 -0.11 -4.22 -12.62
C ALA A 232 -0.62 -4.76 -13.98
N ARG A 233 -1.88 -4.52 -14.31
CA ARG A 233 -2.48 -4.95 -15.58
C ARG A 233 -1.91 -4.18 -16.78
N MET A 234 -1.65 -2.88 -16.64
CA MET A 234 -0.99 -2.08 -17.68
C MET A 234 0.44 -2.54 -17.91
N GLU A 235 1.23 -2.67 -16.85
CA GLU A 235 2.64 -3.09 -16.92
C GLU A 235 2.80 -4.52 -17.44
N GLY A 236 1.86 -5.41 -17.12
CA GLY A 236 1.80 -6.76 -17.65
C GLY A 236 1.19 -6.87 -19.06
N GLY A 237 0.86 -5.77 -19.72
CA GLY A 237 0.28 -5.75 -21.07
C GLY A 237 -1.12 -6.36 -21.17
N ARG A 238 -1.81 -6.60 -20.05
CA ARG A 238 -3.17 -7.16 -20.00
C ARG A 238 -4.26 -6.11 -20.23
N SER A 239 -3.88 -4.84 -20.24
CA SER A 239 -4.75 -3.68 -20.42
C SER A 239 -3.97 -2.55 -21.09
N GLN A 240 -4.55 -1.89 -22.09
CA GLN A 240 -3.94 -0.74 -22.78
C GLN A 240 -4.10 0.57 -22.00
N GLY A 241 -4.93 0.56 -20.95
CA GLY A 241 -5.27 1.74 -20.19
C GLY A 241 -6.50 1.52 -19.32
N ALA A 242 -6.84 2.52 -18.52
CA ALA A 242 -8.00 2.48 -17.66
C ALA A 242 -8.78 3.78 -17.74
N ILE A 243 -10.10 3.69 -17.91
CA ILE A 243 -10.97 4.86 -17.78
C ILE A 243 -11.31 5.04 -16.31
N VAL A 244 -10.89 6.17 -15.75
CA VAL A 244 -10.99 6.49 -14.32
C VAL A 244 -11.57 7.89 -14.12
N ALA A 245 -12.21 8.09 -12.96
CA ALA A 245 -12.62 9.41 -12.53
C ALA A 245 -11.44 10.15 -11.87
N PHE A 246 -11.38 11.47 -12.02
CA PHE A 246 -10.40 12.31 -11.34
C PHE A 246 -11.06 13.52 -10.68
N SER A 247 -10.36 14.11 -9.72
CA SER A 247 -10.71 15.38 -9.08
C SER A 247 -9.48 16.27 -9.02
N GLY A 248 -9.68 17.57 -9.18
CA GLY A 248 -8.61 18.57 -9.07
C GLY A 248 -9.18 19.93 -8.70
N ILE A 249 -8.28 20.91 -8.53
CA ILE A 249 -8.66 22.31 -8.39
C ILE A 249 -8.22 23.06 -9.66
N GLU A 250 -9.16 23.76 -10.29
CA GLU A 250 -8.91 24.68 -11.40
C GLU A 250 -9.56 26.02 -11.05
N ASP A 251 -8.84 27.13 -11.23
CA ASP A 251 -9.28 28.50 -10.90
C ASP A 251 -9.91 28.60 -9.49
N GLY A 252 -9.24 28.02 -8.49
CA GLY A 252 -9.70 28.02 -7.09
C GLY A 252 -10.99 27.21 -6.86
N ARG A 253 -11.40 26.33 -7.79
CA ARG A 253 -12.64 25.55 -7.69
C ARG A 253 -12.41 24.06 -7.90
N LEU A 254 -13.09 23.26 -7.08
CA LEU A 254 -13.13 21.82 -7.28
C LEU A 254 -13.78 21.48 -8.63
N ILE A 255 -13.04 20.76 -9.46
CA ILE A 255 -13.49 20.13 -10.69
C ILE A 255 -13.42 18.61 -10.54
N LEU A 256 -14.31 17.93 -11.25
CA LEU A 256 -14.38 16.48 -11.29
C LEU A 256 -14.57 16.06 -12.75
N GLY A 257 -13.87 15.03 -13.19
CA GLY A 257 -13.89 14.59 -14.58
C GLY A 257 -13.63 13.11 -14.78
N THR A 258 -13.52 12.73 -16.05
CA THR A 258 -13.20 11.37 -16.50
C THR A 258 -12.03 11.45 -17.45
N ARG A 259 -11.07 10.53 -17.34
CA ARG A 259 -9.94 10.45 -18.25
C ARG A 259 -9.61 9.00 -18.59
N LEU A 260 -8.93 8.82 -19.72
CA LEU A 260 -8.21 7.60 -20.06
C LEU A 260 -6.80 7.69 -19.48
N ALA A 261 -6.50 6.87 -18.47
CA ALA A 261 -5.16 6.69 -17.93
C ALA A 261 -4.41 5.65 -18.79
N ARG A 262 -3.25 6.00 -19.35
CA ARG A 262 -2.43 5.08 -20.16
C ARG A 262 -1.18 4.60 -19.43
N THR A 263 -0.84 5.22 -18.31
CA THR A 263 0.32 4.85 -17.50
C THR A 263 -0.08 4.54 -16.04
N PRO A 264 0.72 3.75 -15.31
CA PRO A 264 0.55 3.58 -13.86
C PRO A 264 0.49 4.92 -13.10
N GLU A 265 1.26 5.91 -13.56
CA GLU A 265 1.30 7.25 -12.96
C GLU A 265 -0.02 8.00 -13.18
N ASP A 266 -0.63 7.89 -14.36
CA ASP A 266 -1.98 8.44 -14.60
C ASP A 266 -3.01 7.84 -13.65
N VAL A 267 -2.93 6.53 -13.39
CA VAL A 267 -3.83 5.85 -12.44
C VAL A 267 -3.58 6.35 -11.02
N LEU A 268 -2.32 6.47 -10.60
CA LEU A 268 -1.92 6.96 -9.29
C LEU A 268 -2.47 8.37 -9.02
N ASN A 269 -2.39 9.24 -10.02
CA ASN A 269 -2.90 10.61 -9.94
C ASN A 269 -4.43 10.68 -9.86
N SER A 270 -5.15 9.59 -10.14
CA SER A 270 -6.60 9.45 -9.94
C SER A 270 -6.97 8.73 -8.63
N ALA A 271 -5.99 8.32 -7.82
CA ALA A 271 -6.24 7.58 -6.59
C ALA A 271 -7.03 8.42 -5.57
N GLY A 272 -7.90 7.75 -4.81
CA GLY A 272 -8.74 8.37 -3.78
C GLY A 272 -10.23 8.20 -4.06
N SER A 273 -11.06 8.51 -3.06
CA SER A 273 -12.51 8.45 -3.21
C SER A 273 -13.05 9.80 -3.69
N ILE A 274 -13.81 9.79 -4.78
CA ILE A 274 -14.56 10.95 -5.28
C ILE A 274 -16.04 10.71 -4.97
N TYR A 275 -16.60 11.51 -4.08
CA TYR A 275 -18.01 11.38 -3.68
C TYR A 275 -18.96 12.31 -4.45
N GLY A 276 -18.40 13.27 -5.18
CA GLY A 276 -19.15 14.15 -6.06
C GLY A 276 -19.67 13.42 -7.29
N TRP A 277 -20.88 13.75 -7.71
CA TRP A 277 -21.48 13.23 -8.93
C TRP A 277 -20.79 13.85 -10.15
N THR A 278 -20.40 12.98 -11.08
CA THR A 278 -19.92 13.34 -12.42
C THR A 278 -20.69 12.55 -13.47
N PRO A 279 -20.78 13.04 -14.72
CA PRO A 279 -21.31 12.28 -15.86
C PRO A 279 -20.30 11.21 -16.32
N HIS A 280 -19.71 10.46 -15.38
CA HIS A 280 -18.57 9.58 -15.63
C HIS A 280 -18.84 8.58 -16.76
N LEU A 281 -19.97 7.87 -16.68
CA LEU A 281 -20.39 6.90 -17.69
C LEU A 281 -20.53 7.51 -19.09
N ALA A 282 -21.14 8.69 -19.23
CA ALA A 282 -21.32 9.30 -20.55
C ALA A 282 -19.96 9.54 -21.20
N ARG A 283 -19.03 10.14 -20.45
CA ARG A 283 -17.66 10.37 -20.95
C ARG A 283 -16.88 9.07 -21.16
N THR A 284 -17.10 8.04 -20.34
CA THR A 284 -16.53 6.71 -20.57
C THR A 284 -16.95 6.13 -21.92
N LEU A 285 -18.23 6.22 -22.27
CA LEU A 285 -18.73 5.72 -23.56
C LEU A 285 -18.17 6.51 -24.73
N GLU A 286 -18.06 7.83 -24.61
CA GLU A 286 -17.41 8.68 -25.62
C GLU A 286 -15.95 8.28 -25.83
N ILE A 287 -15.16 8.17 -24.76
CA ILE A 287 -13.75 7.76 -24.82
C ILE A 287 -13.62 6.38 -25.48
N LEU A 288 -14.43 5.39 -25.11
CA LEU A 288 -14.36 4.05 -25.72
C LEU A 288 -14.69 4.06 -27.22
N ARG A 289 -15.53 4.99 -27.68
CA ARG A 289 -15.85 5.17 -29.10
C ARG A 289 -14.76 5.92 -29.85
N GLU A 290 -14.04 6.82 -29.19
CA GLU A 290 -12.92 7.61 -29.73
C GLU A 290 -11.61 6.80 -29.91
N ILE A 291 -11.45 5.66 -29.23
CA ILE A 291 -10.24 4.82 -29.36
C ILE A 291 -10.31 4.02 -30.66
N ASP A 292 -9.35 4.17 -31.56
CA ASP A 292 -9.32 3.42 -32.81
C ASP A 292 -8.67 2.04 -32.68
N GLU A 293 -7.69 1.90 -31.77
CA GLU A 293 -6.95 0.66 -31.62
C GLU A 293 -7.78 -0.43 -30.91
N PRO A 294 -7.73 -1.69 -31.39
CA PRO A 294 -8.31 -2.80 -30.67
C PRO A 294 -7.47 -3.13 -29.43
N GLY A 295 -8.14 -3.42 -28.33
CA GLY A 295 -7.51 -3.93 -27.11
C GLY A 295 -8.28 -3.56 -25.84
N PRO A 296 -8.02 -4.27 -24.74
CA PRO A 296 -8.78 -4.12 -23.52
C PRO A 296 -8.45 -2.82 -22.80
N ILE A 297 -9.48 -2.04 -22.49
CA ILE A 297 -9.44 -0.87 -21.61
C ILE A 297 -10.25 -1.19 -20.36
N ASP A 298 -9.58 -1.23 -19.21
CA ASP A 298 -10.27 -1.42 -17.94
C ASP A 298 -11.09 -0.17 -17.59
N VAL A 299 -12.18 -0.33 -16.84
CA VAL A 299 -13.08 0.77 -16.51
C VAL A 299 -13.44 0.74 -15.03
N VAL A 300 -13.20 1.84 -14.32
CA VAL A 300 -13.56 1.99 -12.91
C VAL A 300 -14.87 2.77 -12.78
N VAL A 301 -15.92 2.12 -12.26
CA VAL A 301 -17.29 2.66 -12.25
C VAL A 301 -17.98 2.47 -10.91
N LEU A 302 -19.09 3.16 -10.72
CA LEU A 302 -20.05 2.89 -9.65
C LEU A 302 -21.09 1.83 -10.09
N PRO A 303 -21.81 1.18 -9.16
CA PRO A 303 -22.73 0.08 -9.48
C PRO A 303 -23.76 0.39 -10.58
N CYS A 304 -24.40 1.56 -10.51
CA CYS A 304 -25.36 1.99 -11.52
C CYS A 304 -24.72 2.23 -12.90
N GLN A 305 -23.46 2.68 -12.93
CA GLN A 305 -22.70 2.94 -14.15
C GLN A 305 -22.25 1.62 -14.79
N ALA A 306 -21.79 0.64 -14.00
CA ALA A 306 -21.46 -0.70 -14.51
C ALA A 306 -22.66 -1.38 -15.19
N LYS A 307 -23.85 -1.30 -14.58
CA LYS A 307 -25.08 -1.82 -15.18
C LYS A 307 -25.36 -1.21 -16.56
N ALA A 308 -25.21 0.11 -16.67
CA ALA A 308 -25.46 0.81 -17.92
C ALA A 308 -24.35 0.58 -18.96
N LEU A 309 -23.09 0.50 -18.53
CA LEU A 309 -21.94 0.15 -19.37
C LEU A 309 -22.10 -1.25 -19.99
N ARG A 310 -22.48 -2.25 -19.19
CA ARG A 310 -22.75 -3.62 -19.70
C ARG A 310 -23.88 -3.65 -20.71
N ARG A 311 -24.95 -2.87 -20.48
CA ARG A 311 -26.04 -2.73 -21.46
C ARG A 311 -25.57 -2.08 -22.76
N ALA A 312 -24.73 -1.05 -22.68
CA ALA A 312 -24.14 -0.42 -23.86
C ALA A 312 -23.24 -1.40 -24.62
N ALA A 313 -22.40 -2.17 -23.93
CA ALA A 313 -21.55 -3.19 -24.54
C ALA A 313 -22.37 -4.29 -25.24
N ILE A 314 -23.50 -4.71 -24.68
CA ILE A 314 -24.41 -5.66 -25.36
C ILE A 314 -24.98 -5.06 -26.65
N ALA A 315 -25.31 -3.76 -26.65
CA ALA A 315 -25.90 -3.07 -27.79
C ALA A 315 -24.88 -2.69 -28.88
N GLU A 316 -23.62 -2.48 -28.52
CA GLU A 316 -22.55 -1.98 -29.40
C GLU A 316 -21.35 -2.94 -29.39
N PRO A 317 -21.27 -3.93 -30.32
CA PRO A 317 -20.20 -4.91 -30.36
C PRO A 317 -18.78 -4.31 -30.49
N THR A 318 -18.65 -3.19 -31.19
CA THR A 318 -17.39 -2.45 -31.34
C THR A 318 -16.90 -1.87 -30.01
N LEU A 319 -17.82 -1.47 -29.13
CA LEU A 319 -17.51 -1.04 -27.77
C LEU A 319 -17.16 -2.24 -26.89
N ALA A 320 -17.90 -3.35 -27.02
CA ALA A 320 -17.64 -4.58 -26.27
C ALA A 320 -16.23 -5.14 -26.53
N ALA A 321 -15.77 -5.09 -27.79
CA ALA A 321 -14.44 -5.57 -28.18
C ALA A 321 -13.28 -4.83 -27.49
N LYS A 322 -13.51 -3.60 -26.99
CA LYS A 322 -12.52 -2.78 -26.30
C LYS A 322 -12.63 -2.85 -24.78
N LEU A 323 -13.72 -3.43 -24.25
CA LEU A 323 -13.99 -3.41 -22.82
C LEU A 323 -13.14 -4.47 -22.10
N GLY A 324 -12.19 -4.01 -21.29
CA GLY A 324 -11.44 -4.83 -20.34
C GLY A 324 -12.25 -5.16 -19.08
N LEU A 325 -11.59 -5.18 -17.92
CA LEU A 325 -12.28 -5.41 -16.65
C LEU A 325 -13.15 -4.21 -16.27
N VAL A 326 -14.39 -4.51 -15.87
CA VAL A 326 -15.28 -3.55 -15.22
C VAL A 326 -15.05 -3.65 -13.71
N LEU A 327 -14.32 -2.69 -13.16
CA LEU A 327 -14.01 -2.59 -11.73
C LEU A 327 -15.04 -1.67 -11.04
N CYS A 328 -15.78 -2.18 -10.07
CA CYS A 328 -16.76 -1.37 -9.33
C CYS A 328 -16.22 -0.88 -7.98
N LEU A 329 -16.52 0.37 -7.64
CA LEU A 329 -16.37 0.87 -6.27
C LEU A 329 -17.72 0.79 -5.55
N TRP A 330 -17.77 0.19 -4.36
CA TRP A 330 -18.99 0.15 -3.56
C TRP A 330 -19.45 1.56 -3.24
N CYS A 331 -20.73 1.81 -3.46
CA CYS A 331 -21.31 3.13 -3.40
C CYS A 331 -22.46 3.16 -2.41
N GLY A 332 -22.53 4.18 -1.54
CA GLY A 332 -23.73 4.48 -0.76
C GLY A 332 -24.67 5.40 -1.55
N HIS A 333 -24.16 6.58 -1.92
CA HIS A 333 -24.78 7.48 -2.88
C HIS A 333 -23.77 8.48 -3.44
N ALA A 334 -24.07 9.03 -4.62
CA ALA A 334 -23.38 10.18 -5.16
C ALA A 334 -23.96 11.48 -4.58
N THR A 335 -23.12 12.48 -4.41
CA THR A 335 -23.49 13.78 -3.82
C THR A 335 -23.31 14.88 -4.86
N ARG A 336 -24.17 15.90 -4.89
CA ARG A 336 -23.97 17.06 -5.79
C ARG A 336 -22.63 17.74 -5.44
N ILE A 337 -21.86 18.14 -6.45
CA ILE A 337 -20.56 18.82 -6.27
C ILE A 337 -20.68 20.12 -5.46
N SER A 338 -21.87 20.73 -5.45
CA SER A 338 -22.22 21.90 -4.63
C SER A 338 -21.95 21.72 -3.14
N LEU A 339 -22.08 20.51 -2.59
CA LEU A 339 -21.76 20.27 -1.19
C LEU A 339 -20.26 20.42 -0.94
N ALA A 340 -19.44 19.75 -1.76
CA ALA A 340 -17.99 19.81 -1.64
C ALA A 340 -17.49 21.24 -1.81
N ARG A 341 -17.94 21.95 -2.85
CA ARG A 341 -17.59 23.36 -3.09
C ARG A 341 -17.97 24.28 -1.93
N HIS A 342 -19.16 24.08 -1.34
CA HIS A 342 -19.59 24.86 -0.18
C HIS A 342 -18.68 24.60 1.04
N LEU A 343 -18.36 23.34 1.32
CA LEU A 343 -17.50 22.98 2.45
C LEU A 343 -16.06 23.46 2.26
N ILE A 344 -15.51 23.33 1.04
CA ILE A 344 -14.19 23.87 0.68
C ILE A 344 -14.16 25.38 0.93
N GLY A 345 -15.13 26.14 0.43
CA GLY A 345 -15.20 27.59 0.66
C GLY A 345 -15.26 27.96 2.15
N ARG A 346 -16.02 27.20 2.95
CA ARG A 346 -16.07 27.38 4.42
C ARG A 346 -14.73 27.11 5.09
N TRP A 347 -13.99 26.11 4.65
CA TRP A 347 -12.70 25.72 5.24
C TRP A 347 -11.54 26.61 4.78
N ALA A 348 -11.59 27.10 3.54
CA ALA A 348 -10.59 27.99 2.98
C ALA A 348 -10.57 29.36 3.67
N ARG A 349 -11.73 29.84 4.17
CA ARG A 349 -11.87 31.11 4.90
C ARG A 349 -11.35 32.32 4.10
N GLY A 350 -11.65 32.36 2.80
CA GLY A 350 -11.29 33.46 1.91
C GLY A 350 -9.97 33.28 1.15
N ARG A 351 -9.21 32.22 1.42
CA ARG A 351 -8.01 31.84 0.66
C ARG A 351 -8.33 30.95 -0.53
N GLU A 352 -7.43 30.86 -1.50
CA GLU A 352 -7.67 30.03 -2.68
C GLU A 352 -7.26 28.56 -2.44
N PRO A 353 -8.15 27.60 -2.74
CA PRO A 353 -7.79 26.18 -2.66
C PRO A 353 -6.86 25.80 -3.82
N VAL A 354 -5.89 24.91 -3.56
CA VAL A 354 -4.96 24.38 -4.58
C VAL A 354 -5.04 22.86 -4.73
N ASP A 355 -5.40 22.13 -3.67
CA ASP A 355 -5.72 20.70 -3.76
C ASP A 355 -6.82 20.34 -2.77
N PHE A 356 -7.65 19.35 -3.13
CA PHE A 356 -8.66 18.82 -2.25
C PHE A 356 -8.80 17.31 -2.36
N ARG A 357 -8.70 16.63 -1.21
CA ARG A 357 -8.98 15.21 -1.06
C ARG A 357 -10.15 15.01 -0.11
N TYR A 358 -11.18 14.31 -0.59
CA TYR A 358 -12.36 14.01 0.22
C TYR A 358 -12.01 13.19 1.48
N ARG A 359 -11.13 12.20 1.33
CA ARG A 359 -10.77 11.27 2.40
C ARG A 359 -9.41 10.61 2.14
N SER A 360 -8.44 10.90 3.01
CA SER A 360 -7.10 10.27 3.04
C SER A 360 -6.67 9.93 4.48
N GLY A 361 -5.45 9.42 4.64
CA GLY A 361 -4.84 9.10 5.95
C GLY A 361 -5.30 7.76 6.52
N ARG A 362 -5.15 7.56 7.84
CA ARG A 362 -5.54 6.32 8.56
C ARG A 362 -7.06 6.20 8.72
N TRP A 363 -7.55 5.08 9.23
CA TRP A 363 -8.98 4.88 9.49
C TRP A 363 -9.53 5.89 10.53
N ARG A 364 -10.65 6.60 10.34
CA ARG A 364 -11.63 6.69 9.22
C ARG A 364 -11.30 7.79 8.19
N GLY A 365 -10.13 8.39 8.32
CA GLY A 365 -9.58 9.39 7.41
C GLY A 365 -10.02 10.79 7.71
N SER A 366 -9.43 11.72 6.97
CA SER A 366 -9.72 13.14 7.01
C SER A 366 -9.90 13.68 5.60
N SER A 367 -10.74 14.70 5.45
CA SER A 367 -10.71 15.57 4.29
C SER A 367 -9.49 16.48 4.41
N ARG A 368 -8.69 16.58 3.34
CA ARG A 368 -7.51 17.43 3.27
C ARG A 368 -7.72 18.51 2.22
N LEU A 369 -7.41 19.75 2.58
CA LEU A 369 -7.50 20.91 1.72
C LEU A 369 -6.16 21.66 1.81
N ALA A 370 -5.44 21.77 0.71
CA ALA A 370 -4.27 22.62 0.60
C ALA A 370 -4.70 23.99 0.04
N LEU A 371 -4.08 25.06 0.53
CA LEU A 371 -4.33 26.44 0.14
C LEU A 371 -3.09 27.06 -0.52
N ASP A 372 -3.31 28.15 -1.25
CA ASP A 372 -2.31 28.96 -1.94
C ASP A 372 -1.21 29.51 -1.01
N ASP A 373 -1.56 29.85 0.24
CA ASP A 373 -0.63 30.29 1.29
C ASP A 373 0.22 29.17 1.90
N GLY A 374 0.10 27.93 1.39
CA GLY A 374 0.78 26.74 1.91
C GLY A 374 0.09 26.10 3.12
N THR A 375 -1.03 26.65 3.61
CA THR A 375 -1.79 26.07 4.73
C THR A 375 -2.43 24.74 4.31
N LEU A 376 -2.24 23.72 5.15
CA LEU A 376 -2.95 22.44 5.05
C LEU A 376 -4.07 22.36 6.09
N VAL A 377 -5.32 22.35 5.65
CA VAL A 377 -6.49 22.15 6.50
C VAL A 377 -6.89 20.67 6.50
N GLU A 378 -6.90 20.04 7.68
CA GLU A 378 -7.30 18.65 7.85
C GLU A 378 -8.54 18.54 8.75
N ILE A 379 -9.64 18.00 8.19
CA ILE A 379 -10.92 17.85 8.89
C ILE A 379 -11.23 16.36 9.04
N PRO A 380 -11.41 15.81 10.26
CA PRO A 380 -11.81 14.41 10.43
C PRO A 380 -13.05 14.08 9.60
N PHE A 381 -13.00 13.00 8.80
CA PHE A 381 -14.01 12.73 7.78
C PHE A 381 -15.43 12.66 8.36
N GLY A 382 -15.59 12.05 9.54
CA GLY A 382 -16.87 11.97 10.24
C GLY A 382 -17.40 13.28 10.84
N LYS A 383 -16.61 14.36 10.82
CA LYS A 383 -16.96 15.72 11.26
C LYS A 383 -17.01 16.72 10.10
N GLY A 384 -16.44 16.36 8.94
CA GLY A 384 -16.41 17.15 7.71
C GLY A 384 -17.36 16.61 6.64
N PHE A 385 -16.83 16.31 5.46
CA PHE A 385 -17.63 15.85 4.33
C PHE A 385 -18.47 14.59 4.65
N GLY A 386 -17.87 13.63 5.35
CA GLY A 386 -18.52 12.38 5.72
C GLY A 386 -19.72 12.56 6.66
N LEU A 387 -19.78 13.62 7.48
CA LEU A 387 -20.96 13.93 8.29
C LEU A 387 -22.16 14.19 7.39
N PHE A 388 -22.03 15.15 6.48
CA PHE A 388 -23.09 15.57 5.57
C PHE A 388 -23.47 14.47 4.58
N GLN A 389 -22.50 13.64 4.17
CA GLN A 389 -22.77 12.44 3.40
C GLN A 389 -23.64 11.45 4.19
N ASN A 390 -23.34 11.17 5.46
CA ASN A 390 -24.19 10.28 6.27
C ASN A 390 -25.57 10.89 6.59
N LEU A 391 -25.74 12.21 6.47
CA LEU A 391 -27.04 12.90 6.58
C LEU A 391 -27.78 12.99 5.24
N HIS A 392 -27.25 12.40 4.17
CA HIS A 392 -27.83 12.46 2.82
C HIS A 392 -27.98 13.88 2.24
N ALA A 393 -27.19 14.84 2.74
CA ALA A 393 -27.16 16.20 2.21
C ALA A 393 -26.75 16.18 0.74
N ASP A 394 -27.48 16.90 -0.11
CA ASP A 394 -27.21 16.97 -1.55
C ASP A 394 -27.14 15.59 -2.26
N CYS A 395 -27.80 14.56 -1.72
CA CYS A 395 -27.88 13.24 -2.35
C CYS A 395 -28.55 13.33 -3.73
N ARG A 396 -28.01 12.61 -4.73
CA ARG A 396 -28.65 12.53 -6.05
C ARG A 396 -29.92 11.69 -5.99
N MET A 397 -31.00 12.19 -6.58
CA MET A 397 -32.33 11.56 -6.50
C MET A 397 -32.37 10.08 -6.90
N HIS A 398 -31.68 9.69 -7.97
CA HIS A 398 -31.64 8.29 -8.42
C HIS A 398 -30.97 7.36 -7.40
N CYS A 399 -30.08 7.87 -6.52
CA CYS A 399 -29.46 7.07 -5.47
C CYS A 399 -30.46 6.66 -4.39
N LEU A 400 -31.53 7.45 -4.19
CA LEU A 400 -32.56 7.17 -3.18
C LEU A 400 -33.35 5.88 -3.48
N CYS A 401 -33.46 5.49 -4.75
CA CYS A 401 -34.08 4.25 -5.18
C CYS A 401 -33.07 3.20 -5.70
N CYS A 402 -31.76 3.45 -5.55
CA CYS A 402 -30.74 2.49 -5.98
C CYS A 402 -30.77 1.23 -5.11
N ARG A 403 -30.68 0.07 -5.75
CA ARG A 403 -30.71 -1.25 -5.09
C ARG A 403 -29.42 -2.03 -5.20
N ASP A 404 -28.40 -1.45 -5.83
CA ASP A 404 -27.11 -2.10 -6.03
C ASP A 404 -26.03 -1.36 -5.24
N HIS A 405 -25.49 -2.05 -4.23
CA HIS A 405 -24.39 -1.57 -3.41
C HIS A 405 -23.05 -2.13 -3.88
N LEU A 406 -23.03 -3.43 -4.18
CA LEU A 406 -21.82 -4.21 -4.43
C LEU A 406 -21.39 -4.19 -5.90
N GLY A 407 -22.20 -3.65 -6.81
CA GLY A 407 -21.85 -3.60 -8.23
C GLY A 407 -22.01 -4.95 -8.90
N MET A 408 -23.23 -5.48 -8.93
CA MET A 408 -23.50 -6.84 -9.45
C MET A 408 -23.17 -7.05 -10.94
N ASN A 409 -22.83 -5.98 -11.66
CA ASN A 409 -22.48 -6.00 -13.09
C ASN A 409 -20.96 -5.83 -13.33
N ALA A 410 -20.16 -5.86 -12.26
CA ALA A 410 -18.70 -5.77 -12.31
C ALA A 410 -18.05 -7.13 -12.57
N ASP A 411 -16.79 -7.12 -13.02
CA ASP A 411 -15.91 -8.28 -12.93
C ASP A 411 -15.33 -8.41 -11.52
N VAL A 412 -14.90 -7.27 -10.97
CA VAL A 412 -14.44 -7.17 -9.58
C VAL A 412 -15.04 -5.93 -8.93
N SER A 413 -15.56 -6.07 -7.71
CA SER A 413 -16.02 -4.94 -6.91
C SER A 413 -15.16 -4.74 -5.68
N PHE A 414 -15.01 -3.49 -5.24
CA PHE A 414 -14.13 -3.11 -4.15
C PHE A 414 -14.83 -2.19 -3.17
N GLY A 415 -14.56 -2.38 -1.89
CA GLY A 415 -14.91 -1.37 -0.90
C GLY A 415 -14.13 -1.47 0.38
N ASP A 416 -14.42 -0.53 1.27
CA ASP A 416 -13.67 -0.42 2.51
C ASP A 416 -14.02 -1.56 3.48
N ALA A 417 -13.02 -2.05 4.22
CA ALA A 417 -13.20 -3.00 5.31
C ALA A 417 -13.73 -2.32 6.58
N TRP A 418 -15.01 -1.96 6.61
CA TRP A 418 -15.64 -1.19 7.68
C TRP A 418 -15.93 -1.96 8.99
N THR A 419 -14.93 -2.68 9.51
CA THR A 419 -15.05 -3.45 10.76
C THR A 419 -14.43 -2.72 11.95
N GLY A 420 -14.80 -3.13 13.17
CA GLY A 420 -14.26 -2.55 14.41
C GLY A 420 -12.75 -2.74 14.56
N MET A 421 -12.20 -3.84 14.05
CA MET A 421 -10.77 -4.14 14.18
C MET A 421 -9.90 -3.31 13.25
N GLU A 422 -10.39 -3.01 12.04
CA GLU A 422 -9.64 -2.17 11.08
C GLU A 422 -9.41 -0.75 11.61
N LYS A 423 -10.12 -0.35 12.68
CA LYS A 423 -9.84 0.87 13.43
C LYS A 423 -8.42 0.93 13.98
N TYR A 424 -7.85 -0.21 14.35
CA TYR A 424 -6.54 -0.32 14.97
C TYR A 424 -5.48 -0.88 14.01
N SER A 425 -5.86 -1.21 12.77
CA SER A 425 -4.91 -1.74 11.79
C SER A 425 -3.94 -0.64 11.33
N ARG A 426 -2.66 -1.01 11.18
CA ARG A 426 -1.64 -0.11 10.63
C ARG A 426 -1.92 0.25 9.18
N ASN A 427 -2.39 -0.73 8.40
CA ASN A 427 -2.75 -0.56 7.00
C ASN A 427 -4.26 -0.61 6.83
N LYS A 428 -4.81 0.36 6.11
CA LYS A 428 -6.20 0.27 5.66
C LYS A 428 -6.34 -0.92 4.72
N LYS A 429 -7.42 -1.67 4.86
CA LYS A 429 -7.72 -2.79 3.97
C LYS A 429 -8.93 -2.49 3.07
N THR A 430 -8.82 -2.94 1.83
CA THR A 430 -9.91 -3.02 0.86
C THR A 430 -10.39 -4.46 0.81
N ILE A 431 -11.71 -4.64 0.77
CA ILE A 431 -12.34 -5.92 0.42
C ILE A 431 -12.61 -5.91 -1.08
N ALA A 432 -12.27 -7.01 -1.76
CA ALA A 432 -12.54 -7.25 -3.17
C ALA A 432 -13.49 -8.44 -3.33
N LEU A 433 -14.48 -8.33 -4.23
CA LEU A 433 -15.31 -9.46 -4.68
C LEU A 433 -15.12 -9.65 -6.18
N ALA A 434 -14.56 -10.79 -6.58
CA ALA A 434 -14.61 -11.21 -7.97
C ALA A 434 -15.94 -11.91 -8.26
N MET A 435 -16.62 -11.43 -9.29
CA MET A 435 -17.99 -11.80 -9.67
C MET A 435 -18.03 -12.61 -10.97
N THR A 436 -16.93 -12.58 -11.73
CA THR A 436 -16.72 -13.29 -13.00
C THR A 436 -15.36 -14.00 -12.98
N ASP A 437 -15.17 -14.98 -13.86
CA ASP A 437 -13.90 -15.71 -13.99
C ASP A 437 -12.72 -14.78 -14.38
N PRO A 438 -12.86 -13.83 -15.33
CA PRO A 438 -11.81 -12.84 -15.58
C PRO A 438 -11.47 -11.99 -14.34
N GLY A 439 -12.47 -11.67 -13.51
CA GLY A 439 -12.25 -10.96 -12.26
C GLY A 439 -11.49 -11.80 -11.22
N ARG A 440 -11.77 -13.10 -11.16
CA ARG A 440 -11.07 -14.05 -10.29
C ARG A 440 -9.60 -14.19 -10.71
N GLU A 441 -9.35 -14.47 -11.98
CA GLU A 441 -7.99 -14.58 -12.54
C GLU A 441 -7.19 -13.30 -12.25
N ALA A 442 -7.81 -12.13 -12.41
CA ALA A 442 -7.17 -10.85 -12.15
C ALA A 442 -6.76 -10.67 -10.68
N LEU A 443 -7.59 -11.08 -9.71
CA LEU A 443 -7.24 -10.99 -8.29
C LEU A 443 -6.18 -12.01 -7.88
N GLU A 444 -6.29 -13.25 -8.36
CA GLU A 444 -5.33 -14.33 -8.06
C GLU A 444 -3.95 -14.01 -8.65
N SER A 445 -3.89 -13.56 -9.91
CA SER A 445 -2.64 -13.13 -10.54
C SER A 445 -2.03 -11.91 -9.82
N PHE A 446 -2.86 -10.96 -9.41
CA PHE A 446 -2.41 -9.77 -8.69
C PHE A 446 -1.83 -10.09 -7.32
N ALA A 447 -2.40 -11.07 -6.60
CA ALA A 447 -1.85 -11.57 -5.34
C ALA A 447 -0.49 -12.27 -5.55
N PHE A 448 -0.36 -13.08 -6.61
CA PHE A 448 0.88 -13.80 -6.92
C PHE A 448 2.07 -12.87 -7.24
N GLN A 449 1.83 -11.71 -7.84
CA GLN A 449 2.87 -10.75 -8.23
C GLN A 449 3.52 -9.99 -7.06
N GLY A 450 3.07 -10.19 -5.81
CA GLY A 450 3.62 -9.48 -4.64
C GLY A 450 3.29 -7.98 -4.56
N ARG A 451 2.45 -7.47 -5.46
CA ARG A 451 2.02 -6.05 -5.52
C ARG A 451 0.89 -5.70 -4.56
N ALA A 452 0.29 -6.71 -3.95
CA ALA A 452 -0.63 -6.57 -2.85
C ALA A 452 -0.51 -7.75 -1.90
N VAL A 453 -0.81 -7.46 -0.65
CA VAL A 453 -1.11 -8.46 0.35
C VAL A 453 -2.60 -8.74 0.25
N LEU A 454 -2.98 -9.93 -0.21
CA LEU A 454 -4.36 -10.37 -0.33
C LEU A 454 -4.54 -11.73 0.33
N ARG A 455 -5.70 -11.94 0.96
CA ARG A 455 -6.12 -13.23 1.50
C ARG A 455 -7.60 -13.44 1.29
N ASP A 456 -8.01 -14.69 1.25
CA ASP A 456 -9.41 -15.08 1.24
C ASP A 456 -10.13 -14.59 2.51
N ALA A 457 -11.40 -14.26 2.34
CA ALA A 457 -12.27 -13.82 3.41
C ALA A 457 -13.67 -14.42 3.27
N PRO A 458 -14.41 -14.59 4.38
CA PRO A 458 -15.80 -15.04 4.30
C PRO A 458 -16.72 -13.91 3.82
N GLU A 459 -17.81 -14.26 3.16
CA GLU A 459 -18.89 -13.32 2.77
C GLU A 459 -19.45 -12.51 3.94
N SER A 460 -19.45 -13.09 5.14
CA SER A 460 -19.92 -12.42 6.35
C SER A 460 -19.06 -11.20 6.73
N LEU A 461 -17.81 -11.13 6.26
CA LEU A 461 -16.98 -9.94 6.37
C LEU A 461 -17.56 -8.77 5.56
N VAL A 462 -18.05 -9.04 4.35
CA VAL A 462 -18.72 -8.04 3.50
C VAL A 462 -19.97 -7.51 4.19
N VAL A 463 -20.81 -8.43 4.70
CA VAL A 463 -22.06 -8.09 5.39
C VAL A 463 -21.81 -7.26 6.64
N SER A 464 -20.82 -7.65 7.46
CA SER A 464 -20.48 -6.94 8.70
C SER A 464 -19.88 -5.56 8.42
N ALA A 465 -18.97 -5.46 7.44
CA ALA A 465 -18.38 -4.19 7.02
C ALA A 465 -19.43 -3.22 6.45
N GLN A 466 -20.35 -3.72 5.62
CA GLN A 466 -21.28 -2.87 4.85
C GLN A 466 -22.73 -2.88 5.34
N LYS A 467 -22.99 -3.34 6.57
CA LYS A 467 -24.35 -3.49 7.13
C LYS A 467 -25.27 -2.29 6.84
N ARG A 468 -24.79 -1.07 7.07
CA ARG A 468 -25.59 0.16 6.87
C ARG A 468 -25.86 0.45 5.39
N SER A 469 -24.86 0.28 4.54
CA SER A 469 -24.97 0.53 3.10
C SER A 469 -25.89 -0.51 2.43
N LEU A 470 -25.75 -1.79 2.78
CA LEU A 470 -26.64 -2.85 2.32
C LEU A 470 -28.09 -2.59 2.74
N ALA A 471 -28.31 -2.20 4.00
CA ALA A 471 -29.65 -1.85 4.48
C ALA A 471 -30.21 -0.59 3.79
N TRP A 472 -29.36 0.41 3.53
CA TRP A 472 -29.74 1.59 2.74
C TRP A 472 -30.27 1.19 1.37
N HIS A 473 -29.57 0.35 0.62
CA HIS A 473 -30.01 -0.08 -0.71
C HIS A 473 -31.25 -0.99 -0.68
N ASP A 474 -31.42 -1.79 0.38
CA ASP A 474 -32.63 -2.58 0.58
C ASP A 474 -33.89 -1.72 0.77
N ARG A 475 -33.73 -0.56 1.41
CA ARG A 475 -34.83 0.40 1.65
C ARG A 475 -35.24 1.20 0.42
N GLY A 476 -34.55 1.05 -0.72
CA GLY A 476 -34.83 1.79 -1.96
C GLY A 476 -36.30 1.79 -2.39
N PRO A 477 -36.97 0.62 -2.48
CA PRO A 477 -38.39 0.55 -2.85
C PRO A 477 -39.34 1.24 -1.87
N THR A 478 -39.04 1.21 -0.57
CA THR A 478 -39.84 1.91 0.45
C THR A 478 -39.68 3.42 0.29
N ARG A 479 -38.44 3.91 0.12
CA ARG A 479 -38.20 5.34 -0.16
C ARG A 479 -38.90 5.79 -1.43
N ALA A 480 -38.87 4.99 -2.51
CA ALA A 480 -39.58 5.29 -3.74
C ALA A 480 -41.11 5.35 -3.56
N ALA A 481 -41.68 4.50 -2.70
CA ALA A 481 -43.11 4.49 -2.40
C ALA A 481 -43.55 5.71 -1.58
N ILE A 482 -42.75 6.15 -0.59
CA ILE A 482 -43.10 7.30 0.27
C ILE A 482 -42.61 8.65 -0.26
N ALA A 483 -41.78 8.66 -1.31
CA ALA A 483 -41.23 9.87 -1.92
C ALA A 483 -42.27 10.98 -2.26
N PRO A 484 -43.51 10.64 -2.70
CA PRO A 484 -44.54 11.66 -2.96
C PRO A 484 -44.89 12.52 -1.74
N LEU A 485 -44.80 11.97 -0.51
CA LEU A 485 -45.03 12.73 0.73
C LEU A 485 -44.03 13.87 0.93
N PHE A 486 -42.88 13.79 0.27
CA PHE A 486 -41.80 14.78 0.33
C PHE A 486 -41.71 15.63 -0.95
N GLY A 487 -42.68 15.49 -1.87
CA GLY A 487 -42.70 16.23 -3.13
C GLY A 487 -41.82 15.64 -4.24
N TYR A 488 -41.42 14.37 -4.12
CA TYR A 488 -40.56 13.71 -5.10
C TYR A 488 -41.25 12.56 -5.83
N ARG A 489 -40.85 12.34 -7.08
CA ARG A 489 -41.19 11.14 -7.85
C ARG A 489 -39.91 10.38 -8.18
N LEU A 490 -39.77 9.19 -7.61
CA LEU A 490 -38.63 8.32 -7.87
C LEU A 490 -39.02 7.20 -8.87
N PRO A 491 -38.11 6.82 -9.78
CA PRO A 491 -38.32 5.70 -10.68
C PRO A 491 -38.12 4.36 -9.94
N GLY A 492 -38.52 3.26 -10.59
CA GLY A 492 -38.28 1.90 -10.13
C GLY A 492 -39.40 1.32 -9.26
N GLU A 493 -39.11 0.16 -8.66
CA GLU A 493 -40.04 -0.60 -7.83
C GLU A 493 -40.51 0.20 -6.62
N ARG A 494 -41.82 0.18 -6.35
CA ARG A 494 -42.43 0.79 -5.18
C ARG A 494 -43.04 -0.29 -4.32
N ARG A 495 -42.45 -0.50 -3.15
CA ARG A 495 -42.90 -1.51 -2.20
C ARG A 495 -42.65 -1.02 -0.78
N ILE A 496 -43.70 -0.95 0.02
CA ILE A 496 -43.59 -0.54 1.42
C ILE A 496 -43.32 -1.78 2.28
N ALA A 497 -42.16 -1.80 2.93
CA ALA A 497 -41.92 -2.67 4.08
C ALA A 497 -42.06 -1.84 5.36
N LEU A 498 -42.99 -2.19 6.26
CA LEU A 498 -43.27 -1.42 7.47
C LEU A 498 -42.03 -1.17 8.34
N SER A 499 -41.12 -2.15 8.45
CA SER A 499 -39.85 -1.98 9.16
C SER A 499 -38.90 -0.97 8.55
N HIS A 500 -39.06 -0.67 7.26
CA HIS A 500 -38.22 0.29 6.55
C HIS A 500 -38.77 1.71 6.67
N VAL A 501 -40.06 1.88 7.01
CA VAL A 501 -40.74 3.19 7.01
C VAL A 501 -40.07 4.19 7.94
N PRO A 502 -39.73 3.89 9.21
CA PRO A 502 -39.12 4.89 10.10
C PRO A 502 -37.80 5.44 9.56
N ALA A 503 -36.89 4.56 9.12
CA ALA A 503 -35.62 4.96 8.53
C ALA A 503 -35.80 5.68 7.19
N ALA A 504 -36.65 5.16 6.28
CA ALA A 504 -36.91 5.77 5.00
C ALA A 504 -37.52 7.17 5.14
N PHE A 505 -38.44 7.36 6.09
CA PHE A 505 -39.07 8.65 6.37
C PHE A 505 -38.03 9.66 6.86
N MET A 506 -37.16 9.27 7.80
CA MET A 506 -36.09 10.13 8.31
C MET A 506 -35.07 10.48 7.21
N GLU A 507 -34.67 9.51 6.40
CA GLU A 507 -33.79 9.69 5.24
C GLU A 507 -34.37 10.70 4.24
N MET A 508 -35.65 10.54 3.87
CA MET A 508 -36.33 11.45 2.93
C MET A 508 -36.57 12.85 3.54
N SER A 509 -36.82 12.94 4.85
CA SER A 509 -36.95 14.22 5.57
C SER A 509 -35.65 15.02 5.49
N LEU A 510 -34.51 14.37 5.72
CA LEU A 510 -33.19 15.00 5.61
C LEU A 510 -32.89 15.46 4.17
N VAL A 511 -33.16 14.60 3.19
CA VAL A 511 -33.02 14.97 1.77
C VAL A 511 -33.85 16.22 1.46
N ARG A 512 -35.13 16.24 1.87
CA ARG A 512 -36.02 17.38 1.64
C ARG A 512 -35.52 18.65 2.33
N ALA A 513 -35.02 18.53 3.56
CA ALA A 513 -34.47 19.65 4.31
C ALA A 513 -33.24 20.27 3.61
N PHE A 514 -32.31 19.45 3.12
CA PHE A 514 -31.13 19.92 2.38
C PHE A 514 -31.44 20.36 0.93
N ASP A 515 -32.60 20.02 0.37
CA ASP A 515 -33.06 20.48 -0.94
C ASP A 515 -33.99 21.72 -0.83
N SER A 516 -34.16 22.26 0.38
CA SER A 516 -35.01 23.43 0.66
C SER A 516 -34.19 24.72 0.81
N PRO A 517 -34.83 25.91 0.89
CA PRO A 517 -34.16 27.17 1.21
C PRO A 517 -33.35 27.14 2.53
N LEU A 518 -33.68 26.22 3.46
CA LEU A 518 -32.95 26.05 4.71
C LEU A 518 -31.54 25.50 4.52
N ARG A 519 -31.21 24.95 3.33
CA ARG A 519 -29.92 24.31 3.05
C ARG A 519 -28.71 25.11 3.54
N LYS A 520 -28.64 26.41 3.24
CA LYS A 520 -27.50 27.26 3.65
C LYS A 520 -27.37 27.35 5.17
N PHE A 521 -28.49 27.54 5.87
CA PHE A 521 -28.53 27.55 7.33
C PHE A 521 -28.10 26.20 7.90
N LEU A 522 -28.66 25.10 7.40
CA LEU A 522 -28.34 23.73 7.84
C LEU A 522 -26.85 23.38 7.68
N LEU A 523 -26.23 23.79 6.57
CA LEU A 523 -24.79 23.59 6.33
C LEU A 523 -23.90 24.51 7.17
N SER A 524 -24.42 25.65 7.65
CA SER A 524 -23.68 26.57 8.51
C SER A 524 -23.52 26.05 9.95
N LEU A 525 -24.46 25.22 10.40
CA LEU A 525 -24.43 24.64 11.75
C LEU A 525 -23.11 23.90 12.01
N PRO A 526 -22.60 23.95 13.27
CA PRO A 526 -21.42 23.20 13.65
C PRO A 526 -21.71 21.70 13.67
N TRP A 527 -20.66 20.88 13.47
CA TRP A 527 -20.81 19.42 13.34
C TRP A 527 -21.50 18.76 14.54
N TRP A 528 -21.33 19.30 15.75
CA TRP A 528 -21.91 18.72 16.97
C TRP A 528 -23.43 18.89 17.03
N ALA A 529 -24.00 19.92 16.38
CA ALA A 529 -25.44 20.13 16.31
C ALA A 529 -26.16 19.00 15.54
N TRP A 530 -25.44 18.33 14.64
CA TRP A 530 -25.95 17.21 13.86
C TRP A 530 -25.80 15.86 14.54
N MET A 531 -25.05 15.76 15.64
CA MET A 531 -24.79 14.47 16.28
C MET A 531 -26.04 13.78 16.82
N PRO A 532 -27.02 14.47 17.47
CA PRO A 532 -28.27 13.85 17.89
C PRO A 532 -29.04 13.28 16.69
N CYS A 533 -29.18 14.06 15.62
CA CYS A 533 -29.86 13.63 14.39
C CYS A 533 -29.18 12.41 13.76
N LEU A 534 -27.85 12.41 13.67
CA LEU A 534 -27.08 11.29 13.15
C LEU A 534 -27.19 10.03 14.03
N ALA A 535 -27.22 10.20 15.37
CA ALA A 535 -27.40 9.10 16.30
C ALA A 535 -28.80 8.47 16.15
N SER A 536 -29.85 9.29 16.08
CA SER A 536 -31.22 8.84 15.82
C SER A 536 -31.33 8.13 14.47
N LEU A 537 -30.72 8.67 13.40
CA LEU A 537 -30.69 8.02 12.09
C LEU A 537 -30.01 6.65 12.16
N LYS A 538 -28.85 6.56 12.81
CA LYS A 538 -28.15 5.28 12.98
C LYS A 538 -28.96 4.30 13.81
N ALA A 539 -29.66 4.74 14.84
CA ALA A 539 -30.52 3.91 15.68
C ALA A 539 -31.64 3.28 14.83
N VAL A 540 -32.40 4.09 14.08
CA VAL A 540 -33.49 3.59 13.22
C VAL A 540 -32.99 2.70 12.06
N GLN A 541 -31.78 2.98 11.56
CA GLN A 541 -31.12 2.13 10.55
C GLN A 541 -30.59 0.81 11.13
N SER A 542 -30.34 0.75 12.43
CA SER A 542 -29.80 -0.43 13.12
C SER A 542 -30.86 -1.40 13.62
N VAL A 543 -32.13 -1.00 13.62
CA VAL A 543 -33.27 -1.85 14.00
C VAL A 543 -33.19 -3.17 13.21
N PRO A 544 -33.05 -4.31 13.89
CA PRO A 544 -32.63 -5.55 13.26
C PRO A 544 -33.73 -6.10 12.36
N ARG A 545 -33.40 -6.36 11.09
CA ARG A 545 -34.02 -7.42 10.29
C ARG A 545 -33.00 -8.02 9.33
N VAL A 546 -32.36 -9.12 9.73
CA VAL A 546 -31.92 -10.15 8.80
C VAL A 546 -32.21 -11.47 9.50
N GLY A 547 -33.37 -12.04 9.17
CA GLY A 547 -33.91 -13.23 9.80
C GLY A 547 -35.40 -13.39 9.52
N ARG A 548 -35.72 -13.74 8.27
CA ARG A 548 -36.68 -14.78 7.88
C ARG A 548 -36.49 -15.03 6.39
#